data_AF-A0A836U1R3-F1
#
_entry.id   AF-A0A836U1R3-F1
#
_cell.length_a   1.000
_cell.length_b   1.000
_cell.length_c   1.000
_cell.angle_alpha   90.00
_cell.angle_beta   90.00
_cell.angle_gamma   90.00
#
_symmetry.space_group_name_H-M   'P 1'
#
loop_
_entity.id
_entity.type
_entity.pdbx_description
1 polymer ?
#
loop_
_entity_poly.entity_id
_entity_poly.type
_entity_poly.pdbx_seq_one_letter_code
_entity_poly.pdbx_strand_id
1 'polypeptide(L)'
;MSRPVLGTPQRAALWLGVLALLLRLLYLYEAADSLFFEVPVVDAKSYVDGALELSSSSWLGPSRPFWQPPLYPYILGLIYSICGPGVWAPHLLQALVGAGICALLYLIAYRVFPPSVALGAALAATVYGPLIYFGGELLPTLLGIGLDLLLVYVLLGRMSDKELTPKRWLLAGVLLGLSALAVANALLFLPMLLLWLAWTHHRAGTETRRILLNGGLLLLGSGLIIAPVTARNYFVGADWVLISSNAGVNFYIGNNPDYEQTVNIRPGQQWSELVEMPERVAGI
;
A
#
# COMPACT_ATOMS: atom_id res chain seq x y z
N MET A 1 8.66 -33.60 17.86
CA MET A 1 8.59 -32.14 17.63
C MET A 1 9.87 -31.50 18.13
N SER A 2 10.84 -31.31 17.23
CA SER A 2 12.12 -30.66 17.51
C SER A 2 11.88 -29.16 17.70
N ARG A 3 12.36 -28.61 18.83
CA ARG A 3 12.34 -27.17 19.08
C ARG A 3 13.21 -26.48 18.02
N PRO A 4 12.76 -25.37 17.41
CA PRO A 4 13.56 -24.67 16.41
C PRO A 4 14.86 -24.15 17.01
N VAL A 5 15.92 -24.16 16.19
CA VAL A 5 17.29 -23.69 16.51
C VAL A 5 17.32 -22.18 16.85
N LEU A 6 16.25 -21.44 16.52
CA LEU A 6 16.13 -19.98 16.66
C LEU A 6 14.96 -19.56 17.58
N GLY A 7 14.99 -19.94 18.87
CA GLY A 7 14.12 -19.34 19.90
C GLY A 7 12.60 -19.31 19.60
N THR A 8 11.89 -18.31 20.13
CA THR A 8 10.46 -18.09 19.83
C THR A 8 10.30 -17.50 18.43
N PRO A 9 9.16 -17.72 17.72
CA PRO A 9 8.96 -17.20 16.37
C PRO A 9 9.11 -15.66 16.29
N GLN A 10 8.80 -14.94 17.36
CA GLN A 10 9.01 -13.49 17.44
C GLN A 10 10.50 -13.11 17.41
N ARG A 11 11.37 -13.89 18.07
CA ARG A 11 12.82 -13.67 18.03
C ARG A 11 13.38 -13.95 16.64
N ALA A 12 12.94 -15.03 16.00
CA ALA A 12 13.34 -15.34 14.63
C ALA A 12 12.91 -14.22 13.65
N ALA A 13 11.66 -13.73 13.77
CA ALA A 13 11.17 -12.61 12.98
C ALA A 13 11.98 -11.33 13.19
N LEU A 14 12.37 -11.03 14.44
CA LEU A 14 13.22 -9.89 14.77
C LEU A 14 14.58 -9.98 14.06
N TRP A 15 15.26 -11.12 14.16
CA TRP A 15 16.57 -11.30 13.51
C TRP A 15 16.47 -11.23 11.99
N LEU A 16 15.41 -11.77 11.39
CA LEU A 16 15.14 -11.63 9.96
C LEU A 16 14.90 -10.16 9.57
N GLY A 17 14.15 -9.42 10.39
CA GLY A 17 13.96 -7.98 10.21
C GLY A 17 15.27 -7.20 10.29
N VAL A 18 16.14 -7.52 11.25
CA VAL A 18 17.47 -6.90 11.38
C VAL A 18 18.32 -7.19 10.14
N LEU A 19 18.39 -8.45 9.69
CA LEU A 19 19.12 -8.82 8.48
C LEU A 19 18.57 -8.07 7.24
N ALA A 20 17.25 -8.03 7.09
CA ALA A 20 16.59 -7.33 5.99
C ALA A 20 16.80 -5.81 6.02
N LEU A 21 16.90 -5.22 7.22
CA LEU A 21 17.24 -3.82 7.39
C LEU A 21 18.69 -3.55 7.01
N LEU A 22 19.64 -4.37 7.46
CA LEU A 22 21.06 -4.22 7.12
C LEU A 22 21.30 -4.26 5.61
N LEU A 23 20.66 -5.20 4.89
CA LEU A 23 20.76 -5.26 3.43
C LEU A 23 20.18 -4.02 2.74
N ARG A 24 19.07 -3.48 3.27
CA ARG A 24 18.47 -2.24 2.72
C ARG A 24 19.33 -1.03 3.00
N LEU A 25 19.92 -0.92 4.20
CA LEU A 25 20.85 0.17 4.52
C LEU A 25 22.11 0.10 3.66
N LEU A 26 22.63 -1.10 3.38
CA LEU A 26 23.73 -1.29 2.45
C LEU A 26 23.35 -0.84 1.03
N TYR A 27 22.17 -1.25 0.55
CA TYR A 27 21.66 -0.80 -0.75
C TYR A 27 21.49 0.72 -0.81
N LEU A 28 20.94 1.35 0.22
CA LEU A 28 20.79 2.81 0.28
C LEU A 28 22.16 3.52 0.29
N TYR A 29 23.15 2.94 0.98
CA TYR A 29 24.51 3.46 0.97
C TYR A 29 25.14 3.39 -0.43
N GLU A 30 24.98 2.27 -1.14
CA GLU A 30 25.45 2.12 -2.52
C GLU A 30 24.69 3.02 -3.51
N ALA A 31 23.38 3.19 -3.31
CA ALA A 31 22.54 4.01 -4.17
C ALA A 31 22.73 5.52 -3.94
N ALA A 32 23.29 5.93 -2.80
CA ALA A 32 23.45 7.33 -2.42
C ALA A 32 24.25 8.16 -3.43
N ASP A 33 25.22 7.54 -4.11
CA ASP A 33 26.05 8.21 -5.12
C ASP A 33 25.35 8.32 -6.50
N SER A 34 24.15 7.76 -6.64
CA SER A 34 23.41 7.77 -7.91
C SER A 34 22.52 8.99 -8.06
N LEU A 35 22.50 9.58 -9.26
CA LEU A 35 21.62 10.73 -9.55
C LEU A 35 20.13 10.40 -9.39
N PHE A 36 19.74 9.15 -9.64
CA PHE A 36 18.36 8.67 -9.50
C PHE A 36 17.90 8.59 -8.04
N PHE A 37 18.84 8.50 -7.09
CA PHE A 37 18.54 8.52 -5.66
C PHE A 37 18.19 9.93 -5.16
N GLU A 38 18.87 10.95 -5.68
CA GLU A 38 18.65 12.35 -5.29
C GLU A 38 17.48 12.99 -6.04
N VAL A 39 17.32 12.67 -7.32
CA VAL A 39 16.37 13.34 -8.20
C VAL A 39 15.20 12.41 -8.53
N PRO A 40 14.03 12.58 -7.88
CA PRO A 40 12.87 11.77 -8.17
C PRO A 40 12.33 12.07 -9.57
N VAL A 41 11.97 11.02 -10.31
CA VAL A 41 11.46 11.10 -11.69
C VAL A 41 10.06 10.48 -11.80
N VAL A 42 9.30 10.88 -12.82
CA VAL A 42 7.98 10.32 -13.16
C VAL A 42 7.04 10.28 -11.95
N ASP A 43 6.66 9.10 -11.46
CA ASP A 43 5.74 8.93 -10.34
C ASP A 43 6.35 9.38 -9.02
N ALA A 44 7.63 9.06 -8.78
CA ALA A 44 8.34 9.51 -7.59
C ALA A 44 8.34 11.04 -7.50
N LYS A 45 8.54 11.72 -8.64
CA LYS A 45 8.46 13.19 -8.70
C LYS A 45 7.07 13.68 -8.29
N SER A 46 6.01 13.06 -8.85
CA SER A 46 4.62 13.43 -8.55
C SER A 46 4.29 13.27 -7.07
N TYR A 47 4.78 12.19 -6.44
CA TYR A 47 4.61 11.97 -4.99
C TYR A 47 5.38 13.00 -4.14
N VAL A 48 6.62 13.32 -4.51
CA VAL A 48 7.44 14.30 -3.80
C VAL A 48 6.88 15.72 -3.94
N ASP A 49 6.48 16.12 -5.14
CA ASP A 49 5.85 17.43 -5.38
C ASP A 49 4.56 17.58 -4.55
N GLY A 50 3.69 16.55 -4.56
CA GLY A 50 2.46 16.55 -3.78
C GLY A 50 2.73 16.61 -2.26
N ALA A 51 3.77 15.93 -1.78
CA ALA A 51 4.19 15.99 -0.39
C ALA A 51 4.71 17.38 0.02
N LEU A 52 5.48 18.03 -0.85
CA LEU A 52 5.96 19.39 -0.63
C LEU A 52 4.81 20.40 -0.59
N GLU A 53 3.84 20.28 -1.50
CA GLU A 53 2.63 21.12 -1.48
C GLU A 53 1.83 20.92 -0.19
N LEU A 54 1.62 19.67 0.24
CA LEU A 54 0.93 19.33 1.49
C LEU A 54 1.61 19.92 2.73
N SER A 55 2.94 19.81 2.80
CA SER A 55 3.72 20.24 3.96
C SER A 55 3.96 21.76 4.03
N SER A 56 4.04 22.45 2.89
CA SER A 56 4.39 23.88 2.83
C SER A 56 3.21 24.81 2.64
N SER A 57 2.14 24.35 1.98
CA SER A 57 1.05 25.21 1.52
C SER A 57 -0.26 24.88 2.23
N SER A 58 -0.77 23.65 2.07
CA SER A 58 -2.05 23.25 2.67
C SER A 58 -2.17 21.73 2.77
N TRP A 59 -2.53 21.23 3.94
CA TRP A 59 -2.85 19.82 4.17
C TRP A 59 -4.12 19.35 3.45
N LEU A 60 -4.88 20.28 2.83
CA LEU A 60 -5.95 19.91 1.90
C LEU A 60 -5.41 19.46 0.54
N GLY A 61 -4.13 19.72 0.22
CA GLY A 61 -3.52 19.39 -1.07
C GLY A 61 -3.96 20.32 -2.21
N PRO A 62 -3.73 19.91 -3.48
CA PRO A 62 -3.95 20.76 -4.65
C PRO A 62 -5.42 21.10 -4.88
N SER A 63 -5.72 22.19 -5.59
CA SER A 63 -7.10 22.62 -5.90
C SER A 63 -7.84 21.74 -6.93
N ARG A 64 -7.45 20.48 -7.08
CA ARG A 64 -8.04 19.46 -7.97
C ARG A 64 -8.11 18.11 -7.24
N PRO A 65 -8.96 17.16 -7.67
CA PRO A 65 -8.95 15.80 -7.13
C PRO A 65 -7.56 15.19 -7.17
N PHE A 66 -7.25 14.30 -6.23
CA PHE A 66 -5.96 13.64 -6.22
C PHE A 66 -5.74 12.82 -7.50
N TRP A 67 -4.64 13.07 -8.19
CA TRP A 67 -4.25 12.29 -9.38
C TRP A 67 -3.93 10.84 -9.03
N GLN A 68 -3.18 10.63 -7.95
CA GLN A 68 -2.78 9.33 -7.41
C GLN A 68 -3.31 9.15 -5.97
N PRO A 69 -3.39 7.91 -5.46
CA PRO A 69 -3.80 7.66 -4.08
C PRO A 69 -2.95 8.46 -3.07
N PRO A 70 -3.58 9.19 -2.12
CA PRO A 70 -2.89 10.27 -1.42
C PRO A 70 -2.13 9.84 -0.16
N LEU A 71 -2.24 8.59 0.30
CA LEU A 71 -1.65 8.20 1.60
C LEU A 71 -0.13 8.40 1.63
N TYR A 72 0.54 8.04 0.54
CA TYR A 72 1.99 8.17 0.46
C TYR A 72 2.45 9.65 0.42
N PRO A 73 1.87 10.55 -0.40
CA PRO A 73 2.08 11.99 -0.27
C PRO A 73 1.86 12.56 1.14
N TYR A 74 0.82 12.11 1.85
CA TYR A 74 0.57 12.56 3.23
C TYR A 74 1.66 12.11 4.19
N ILE A 75 2.16 10.87 4.06
CA ILE A 75 3.27 10.36 4.88
C ILE A 75 4.55 11.14 4.56
N LEU A 76 4.87 11.33 3.29
CA LEU A 76 6.04 12.13 2.88
C LEU A 76 5.92 13.58 3.37
N GLY A 77 4.75 14.21 3.23
CA GLY A 77 4.50 15.57 3.70
C GLY A 77 4.69 15.69 5.21
N LEU A 78 4.23 14.70 5.98
CA LEU A 78 4.48 14.65 7.42
C LEU A 78 5.98 14.55 7.73
N ILE A 79 6.72 13.69 7.02
CA ILE A 79 8.17 13.59 7.16
C ILE A 79 8.84 14.93 6.86
N TYR A 80 8.48 15.57 5.75
CA TYR A 80 9.05 16.86 5.36
C TYR A 80 8.72 17.99 6.34
N SER A 81 7.55 17.95 6.98
CA SER A 81 7.18 18.93 8.02
C SER A 81 8.01 18.81 9.31
N ILE A 82 8.55 17.62 9.60
CA ILE A 82 9.31 17.34 10.83
C ILE A 82 10.82 17.41 10.57
N CYS A 83 11.28 16.82 9.47
CA CYS A 83 12.69 16.64 9.15
C CYS A 83 13.22 17.64 8.11
N GLY A 84 12.33 18.40 7.48
CA GLY A 84 12.63 19.21 6.29
C GLY A 84 12.59 18.38 4.99
N PRO A 85 12.56 19.04 3.82
CA PRO A 85 12.69 18.37 2.53
C PRO A 85 14.01 17.62 2.40
N GLY A 86 13.97 16.36 1.98
CA GLY A 86 15.17 15.56 1.75
C GLY A 86 14.84 14.11 1.49
N VAL A 87 15.74 13.38 0.82
CA VAL A 87 15.47 12.00 0.39
C VAL A 87 15.74 10.97 1.49
N TRP A 88 16.63 11.25 2.44
CA TRP A 88 17.08 10.26 3.42
C TRP A 88 16.01 9.80 4.40
N ALA A 89 15.23 10.72 4.98
CA ALA A 89 14.21 10.36 5.96
C ALA A 89 13.12 9.45 5.37
N PRO A 90 12.56 9.74 4.18
CA PRO A 90 11.69 8.81 3.45
C PRO A 90 12.33 7.44 3.20
N HIS A 91 13.56 7.40 2.67
CA HIS A 91 14.25 6.14 2.35
C HIS A 91 14.50 5.28 3.59
N LEU A 92 14.89 5.90 4.72
CA LEU A 92 15.07 5.19 5.98
C LEU A 92 13.74 4.61 6.49
N LEU A 93 12.64 5.36 6.39
CA LEU A 93 11.31 4.84 6.72
C LEU A 93 10.94 3.65 5.83
N GLN A 94 11.17 3.73 4.52
CA GLN A 94 10.91 2.62 3.60
C GLN A 94 11.79 1.40 3.89
N ALA A 95 13.05 1.61 4.30
CA ALA A 95 13.93 0.53 4.71
C ALA A 95 13.37 -0.20 5.95
N LEU A 96 12.85 0.54 6.92
CA LEU A 96 12.18 -0.02 8.10
C LEU A 96 10.89 -0.76 7.73
N VAL A 97 10.07 -0.20 6.85
CA VAL A 97 8.85 -0.86 6.35
C VAL A 97 9.19 -2.16 5.61
N GLY A 98 10.20 -2.14 4.73
CA GLY A 98 10.66 -3.31 4.00
C GLY A 98 11.27 -4.41 4.88
N ALA A 99 11.99 -4.03 5.94
CA ALA A 99 12.42 -4.96 6.98
C ALA A 99 11.22 -5.57 7.73
N GLY A 100 10.24 -4.73 8.06
CA GLY A 100 8.98 -5.14 8.67
C GLY A 100 8.20 -6.13 7.81
N ILE A 101 8.16 -5.94 6.49
CA ILE A 101 7.57 -6.89 5.52
C ILE A 101 8.20 -8.28 5.64
N CYS A 102 9.53 -8.36 5.68
CA CYS A 102 10.23 -9.65 5.77
C CYS A 102 9.94 -10.37 7.09
N ALA A 103 9.94 -9.63 8.21
CA ALA A 103 9.59 -10.16 9.52
C ALA A 103 8.12 -10.61 9.59
N LEU A 104 7.22 -9.82 9.02
CA LEU A 104 5.78 -10.11 9.02
C LEU A 104 5.46 -11.32 8.13
N LEU A 105 6.10 -11.44 6.97
CA LEU A 105 5.99 -12.59 6.09
C LEU A 105 6.40 -13.88 6.81
N TYR A 106 7.50 -13.87 7.58
CA TYR A 106 7.88 -15.01 8.42
C TYR A 106 6.77 -15.37 9.40
N LEU A 107 6.21 -14.40 10.13
CA LEU A 107 5.17 -14.66 11.13
C LEU A 107 3.87 -15.17 10.50
N ILE A 108 3.51 -14.69 9.31
CA ILE A 108 2.37 -15.18 8.53
C ILE A 108 2.63 -16.62 8.11
N ALA A 109 3.76 -16.88 7.45
CA ALA A 109 4.10 -18.20 6.95
C ALA A 109 4.24 -19.22 8.08
N TYR A 110 4.79 -18.84 9.23
CA TYR A 110 4.94 -19.70 10.40
C TYR A 110 3.59 -20.15 10.99
N ARG A 111 2.50 -19.42 10.77
CA ARG A 111 1.16 -19.84 11.20
C ARG A 111 0.51 -20.87 10.28
N VAL A 112 0.93 -20.91 9.03
CA VAL A 112 0.27 -21.69 7.96
C VAL A 112 1.12 -22.89 7.54
N PHE A 113 2.44 -22.76 7.61
CA PHE A 113 3.40 -23.73 7.08
C PHE A 113 4.40 -24.19 8.15
N PRO A 114 5.13 -25.30 7.90
CA PRO A 114 6.23 -25.71 8.76
C PRO A 114 7.30 -24.62 8.92
N PRO A 115 8.02 -24.57 10.06
CA PRO A 115 9.02 -23.54 10.34
C PRO A 115 10.10 -23.36 9.28
N SER A 116 10.53 -24.44 8.62
CA SER A 116 11.53 -24.40 7.55
C SER A 116 11.04 -23.65 6.31
N VAL A 117 9.77 -23.85 5.94
CA VAL A 117 9.13 -23.16 4.81
C VAL A 117 8.96 -21.67 5.14
N ALA A 118 8.54 -21.35 6.37
CA ALA A 118 8.42 -19.98 6.81
C ALA A 118 9.76 -19.23 6.78
N LEU A 119 10.83 -19.88 7.25
CA LEU A 119 12.18 -19.33 7.19
C LEU A 119 12.66 -19.15 5.75
N GLY A 120 12.47 -20.15 4.89
CA GLY A 120 12.85 -20.08 3.48
C GLY A 120 12.14 -18.95 2.73
N ALA A 121 10.82 -18.78 2.94
CA ALA A 121 10.04 -17.70 2.34
C ALA A 121 10.53 -16.31 2.79
N ALA A 122 10.80 -16.13 4.07
CA ALA A 122 11.28 -14.86 4.61
C ALA A 122 12.71 -14.52 4.16
N LEU A 123 13.60 -15.53 4.09
CA LEU A 123 14.95 -15.35 3.55
C LEU A 123 14.91 -14.99 2.06
N ALA A 124 14.07 -15.66 1.27
CA ALA A 124 13.88 -15.32 -0.13
C ALA A 124 13.39 -13.87 -0.31
N ALA A 125 12.40 -13.43 0.48
CA ALA A 125 11.93 -12.05 0.45
C ALA A 125 13.00 -11.04 0.91
N THR A 126 13.86 -11.43 1.86
CA THR A 126 14.95 -10.60 2.38
C THR A 126 15.96 -10.23 1.30
N VAL A 127 16.25 -11.17 0.38
CA VAL A 127 17.21 -10.97 -0.73
C VAL A 127 16.52 -10.73 -2.08
N TYR A 128 15.20 -10.55 -2.10
CA TYR A 128 14.46 -10.36 -3.34
C TYR A 128 14.74 -8.96 -3.92
N GLY A 129 15.56 -8.91 -4.97
CA GLY A 129 16.05 -7.68 -5.60
C GLY A 129 14.97 -6.61 -5.83
N PRO A 130 13.81 -6.92 -6.45
CA PRO A 130 12.74 -5.94 -6.64
C PRO A 130 12.23 -5.30 -5.34
N LEU A 131 12.11 -6.06 -4.24
CA LEU A 131 11.64 -5.53 -2.95
C LEU A 131 12.70 -4.64 -2.27
N ILE A 132 13.98 -4.84 -2.59
CA ILE A 132 15.07 -3.96 -2.16
C ILE A 132 15.08 -2.70 -3.04
N TYR A 133 15.02 -2.88 -4.36
CA TYR A 133 15.00 -1.81 -5.36
C TYR A 133 13.87 -0.81 -5.11
N PHE A 134 12.63 -1.29 -4.99
CA PHE A 134 11.47 -0.43 -4.66
C PHE A 134 11.54 0.19 -3.25
N GLY A 135 12.51 -0.20 -2.42
CA GLY A 135 12.83 0.47 -1.16
C GLY A 135 13.72 1.70 -1.28
N GLY A 136 14.48 1.81 -2.36
CA GLY A 136 15.21 3.01 -2.74
C GLY A 136 14.45 3.91 -3.71
N GLU A 137 13.21 3.58 -4.06
CA GLU A 137 12.36 4.41 -4.92
C GLU A 137 11.29 5.06 -4.05
N LEU A 138 11.04 6.36 -4.23
CA LEU A 138 10.01 7.09 -3.48
C LEU A 138 8.60 6.80 -4.03
N LEU A 139 8.16 5.55 -3.82
CA LEU A 139 6.91 4.99 -4.31
C LEU A 139 6.10 4.32 -3.18
N PRO A 140 4.77 4.22 -3.30
CA PRO A 140 3.91 3.61 -2.27
C PRO A 140 4.05 2.09 -2.16
N THR A 141 4.85 1.44 -3.02
CA THR A 141 4.90 -0.02 -3.19
C THR A 141 5.10 -0.78 -1.88
N LEU A 142 6.14 -0.44 -1.11
CA LEU A 142 6.42 -1.09 0.18
C LEU A 142 5.36 -0.77 1.23
N LEU A 143 4.80 0.43 1.22
CA LEU A 143 3.74 0.80 2.13
C LEU A 143 2.48 -0.06 1.87
N GLY A 144 2.08 -0.19 0.61
CA GLY A 144 0.97 -1.04 0.18
C GLY A 144 1.19 -2.50 0.57
N ILE A 145 2.34 -3.08 0.22
CA ILE A 145 2.69 -4.48 0.61
C ILE A 145 2.66 -4.66 2.12
N GLY A 146 3.22 -3.70 2.88
CA GLY A 146 3.22 -3.74 4.34
C GLY A 146 1.82 -3.74 4.94
N LEU A 147 0.93 -2.88 4.43
CA LEU A 147 -0.47 -2.79 4.84
C LEU A 147 -1.25 -4.06 4.48
N ASP A 148 -1.03 -4.62 3.29
CA ASP A 148 -1.67 -5.86 2.84
C ASP A 148 -1.22 -7.07 3.67
N LEU A 149 0.07 -7.17 3.99
CA LEU A 149 0.55 -8.23 4.89
C LEU A 149 0.01 -8.04 6.32
N LEU A 150 -0.11 -6.81 6.81
CA LEU A 150 -0.74 -6.54 8.11
C LEU A 150 -2.21 -6.96 8.10
N LEU A 151 -2.93 -6.67 7.01
CA LEU A 151 -4.30 -7.12 6.81
C LEU A 151 -4.40 -8.65 6.87
N VAL A 152 -3.57 -9.36 6.08
CA VAL A 152 -3.51 -10.83 6.11
C VAL A 152 -3.19 -11.35 7.51
N TYR A 153 -2.20 -10.74 8.19
CA TYR A 153 -1.82 -11.13 9.55
C TYR A 153 -2.97 -10.96 10.56
N VAL A 154 -3.74 -9.88 10.48
CA VAL A 154 -4.92 -9.63 11.33
C VAL A 154 -6.03 -10.65 11.04
N LEU A 155 -6.24 -11.01 9.77
CA LEU A 155 -7.26 -11.96 9.33
C LEU A 155 -6.91 -13.42 9.64
N LEU A 156 -5.63 -13.78 9.74
CA LEU A 156 -5.21 -15.15 10.03
C LEU A 156 -5.54 -15.63 11.47
N GLY A 157 -5.97 -14.73 12.35
CA GLY A 157 -6.36 -15.07 13.72
C GLY A 157 -5.25 -15.75 14.54
N ARG A 158 -5.57 -16.16 15.77
CA ARG A 158 -4.74 -17.15 16.48
C ARG A 158 -5.25 -18.54 16.09
N MET A 159 -4.36 -19.52 15.99
CA MET A 159 -4.74 -20.93 15.71
C MET A 159 -5.78 -21.49 16.71
N SER A 160 -5.95 -20.86 17.87
CA SER A 160 -6.94 -21.21 18.90
C SER A 160 -8.30 -20.53 18.74
N ASP A 161 -8.40 -19.46 17.94
CA ASP A 161 -9.61 -18.66 17.82
C ASP A 161 -10.52 -19.31 16.76
N LYS A 162 -11.68 -19.84 17.17
CA LYS A 162 -12.67 -20.38 16.22
C LYS A 162 -13.26 -19.31 15.29
N GLU A 163 -13.28 -18.04 15.73
CA GLU A 163 -13.80 -16.91 14.97
C GLU A 163 -13.03 -15.62 15.29
N LEU A 164 -12.86 -14.74 14.30
CA LEU A 164 -12.32 -13.40 14.50
C LEU A 164 -13.28 -12.53 15.32
N THR A 165 -12.72 -11.66 16.17
CA THR A 165 -13.51 -10.71 16.94
C THR A 165 -14.04 -9.58 16.03
N PRO A 166 -15.19 -8.95 16.34
CA PRO A 166 -15.71 -7.82 15.58
C PRO A 166 -14.71 -6.67 15.42
N LYS A 167 -13.90 -6.40 16.46
CA LYS A 167 -12.83 -5.39 16.42
C LYS A 167 -11.77 -5.69 15.36
N ARG A 168 -11.46 -6.98 15.10
CA ARG A 168 -10.52 -7.36 14.03
C ARG A 168 -11.09 -7.11 12.64
N TRP A 169 -12.40 -7.27 12.45
CA TRP A 169 -13.05 -6.92 11.18
C TRP A 169 -13.04 -5.41 10.91
N LEU A 170 -13.27 -4.61 11.94
CA LEU A 170 -13.12 -3.15 11.84
C LEU A 170 -11.66 -2.77 11.50
N LEU A 171 -10.68 -3.35 12.20
CA LEU A 171 -9.26 -3.13 11.92
C LEU A 171 -8.85 -3.59 10.51
N ALA A 172 -9.36 -4.73 10.04
CA ALA A 172 -9.15 -5.20 8.69
C ALA A 172 -9.69 -4.19 7.66
N GLY A 173 -10.87 -3.61 7.92
CA GLY A 173 -11.42 -2.56 7.09
C GLY A 173 -10.55 -1.31 7.07
N VAL A 174 -10.06 -0.86 8.22
CA VAL A 174 -9.14 0.28 8.32
C VAL A 174 -7.86 0.02 7.54
N LEU A 175 -7.24 -1.16 7.70
CA LEU A 175 -6.01 -1.53 6.99
C LEU A 175 -6.24 -1.61 5.48
N LEU A 176 -7.38 -2.17 5.05
CA LEU A 176 -7.76 -2.22 3.64
C LEU A 176 -7.99 -0.81 3.06
N GLY A 177 -8.67 0.06 3.80
CA GLY A 177 -8.86 1.46 3.43
C GLY A 177 -7.53 2.20 3.28
N LEU A 178 -6.61 2.01 4.23
CA LEU A 178 -5.25 2.58 4.13
C LEU A 178 -4.50 2.01 2.93
N SER A 179 -4.56 0.70 2.70
CA SER A 179 -3.93 0.06 1.55
C SER A 179 -4.49 0.62 0.24
N ALA A 180 -5.82 0.79 0.14
CA ALA A 180 -6.46 1.42 -1.01
C ALA A 180 -6.03 2.88 -1.23
N LEU A 181 -5.76 3.64 -0.15
CA LEU A 181 -5.22 4.98 -0.27
C LEU A 181 -3.71 5.02 -0.57
N ALA A 182 -2.97 3.91 -0.42
CA ALA A 182 -1.61 3.76 -0.93
C ALA A 182 -1.60 3.31 -2.40
N VAL A 183 -2.40 2.29 -2.72
CA VAL A 183 -2.54 1.71 -4.05
C VAL A 183 -4.02 1.35 -4.28
N ALA A 184 -4.70 2.07 -5.18
CA ALA A 184 -6.16 2.01 -5.34
C ALA A 184 -6.72 0.61 -5.67
N ASN A 185 -5.92 -0.24 -6.32
CA ASN A 185 -6.32 -1.60 -6.69
C ASN A 185 -6.56 -2.51 -5.47
N ALA A 186 -5.99 -2.20 -4.30
CA ALA A 186 -6.22 -2.96 -3.08
C ALA A 186 -7.71 -2.97 -2.69
N LEU A 187 -8.49 -1.96 -3.09
CA LEU A 187 -9.93 -1.92 -2.87
C LEU A 187 -10.68 -3.13 -3.48
N LEU A 188 -10.12 -3.78 -4.50
CA LEU A 188 -10.68 -5.01 -5.09
C LEU A 188 -10.73 -6.18 -4.10
N PHE A 189 -9.92 -6.15 -3.03
CA PHE A 189 -10.02 -7.15 -1.97
C PHE A 189 -11.28 -6.98 -1.12
N LEU A 190 -11.94 -5.81 -1.11
CA LEU A 190 -13.16 -5.59 -0.31
C LEU A 190 -14.29 -6.57 -0.68
N PRO A 191 -14.76 -6.67 -1.94
CA PRO A 191 -15.78 -7.65 -2.31
C PRO A 191 -15.30 -9.09 -2.08
N MET A 192 -14.03 -9.40 -2.32
CA MET A 192 -13.48 -10.74 -2.08
C MET A 192 -13.54 -11.12 -0.59
N LEU A 193 -13.20 -10.20 0.30
CA LEU A 193 -13.25 -10.40 1.75
C LEU A 193 -14.68 -10.53 2.27
N LEU A 194 -15.63 -9.78 1.72
CA LEU A 194 -17.05 -9.93 2.05
C LEU A 194 -17.60 -11.30 1.64
N LEU A 195 -17.25 -11.75 0.43
CA LEU A 195 -17.63 -13.09 -0.06
C LEU A 195 -16.97 -14.19 0.78
N TRP A 196 -15.68 -14.04 1.09
CA TRP A 196 -14.95 -14.98 1.94
C TRP A 196 -15.51 -15.05 3.36
N LEU A 197 -15.80 -13.89 3.98
CA LEU A 197 -16.47 -13.79 5.27
C LEU A 197 -17.80 -14.52 5.24
N ALA A 198 -18.68 -14.21 4.28
CA ALA A 198 -19.99 -14.83 4.17
C ALA A 198 -19.88 -16.35 3.99
N TRP A 199 -18.99 -16.80 3.10
CA TRP A 199 -18.79 -18.22 2.82
C TRP A 199 -18.25 -19.00 4.03
N THR A 200 -17.22 -18.49 4.70
CA THR A 200 -16.57 -19.17 5.84
C THR A 200 -17.48 -19.23 7.06
N HIS A 201 -18.12 -18.10 7.41
CA HIS A 201 -19.04 -18.06 8.54
C HIS A 201 -20.33 -18.86 8.29
N HIS A 202 -20.86 -18.85 7.06
CA HIS A 202 -22.00 -19.71 6.73
C HIS A 202 -21.65 -21.19 6.86
N ARG A 203 -20.46 -21.62 6.39
CA ARG A 203 -19.99 -23.00 6.57
C ARG A 203 -19.77 -23.38 8.03
N ALA A 204 -19.37 -22.43 8.86
CA ALA A 204 -19.18 -22.63 10.30
C ALA A 204 -20.51 -22.65 11.09
N GLY A 205 -21.66 -22.42 10.42
CA GLY A 205 -22.96 -22.34 11.09
C GLY A 205 -23.13 -21.07 11.93
N THR A 206 -22.35 -20.01 11.66
CA THR A 206 -22.48 -18.73 12.35
C THR A 206 -23.82 -18.07 11.99
N GLU A 207 -24.47 -17.43 12.98
CA GLU A 207 -25.71 -16.69 12.76
C GLU A 207 -25.57 -15.58 11.69
N THR A 208 -26.56 -15.46 10.80
CA THR A 208 -26.60 -14.43 9.73
C THR A 208 -26.41 -13.02 10.28
N ARG A 209 -26.99 -12.71 11.46
CA ARG A 209 -26.83 -11.40 12.12
C ARG A 209 -25.36 -11.06 12.35
N ARG A 210 -24.54 -12.05 12.71
CA ARG A 210 -23.12 -11.85 12.99
C ARG A 210 -22.29 -11.73 11.73
N ILE A 211 -22.68 -12.41 10.65
CA ILE A 211 -22.11 -12.21 9.31
C ILE A 211 -22.33 -10.76 8.85
N LEU A 212 -23.57 -10.27 8.97
CA LEU A 212 -23.92 -8.89 8.62
C LEU A 212 -23.18 -7.87 9.49
N LEU A 213 -23.06 -8.11 10.80
CA LEU A 213 -22.29 -7.26 11.70
C LEU A 213 -20.81 -7.18 11.29
N ASN A 214 -20.15 -8.32 11.07
CA ASN A 214 -18.74 -8.36 10.70
C ASN A 214 -18.50 -7.71 9.33
N GLY A 215 -19.37 -7.98 8.36
CA GLY A 215 -19.30 -7.35 7.03
C GLY A 215 -19.53 -5.85 7.10
N GLY A 216 -20.50 -5.41 7.92
CA GLY A 216 -20.74 -4.00 8.22
C GLY A 216 -19.54 -3.31 8.88
N LEU A 217 -18.83 -3.98 9.79
CA LEU A 217 -17.63 -3.44 10.43
C LEU A 217 -16.43 -3.35 9.46
N LEU A 218 -16.28 -4.31 8.55
CA LEU A 218 -15.28 -4.25 7.48
C LEU A 218 -15.54 -3.05 6.56
N LEU A 219 -16.79 -2.88 6.13
CA LEU A 219 -17.25 -1.73 5.32
C LEU A 219 -17.06 -0.41 6.06
N LEU A 220 -17.43 -0.36 7.33
CA LEU A 220 -17.26 0.83 8.18
C LEU A 220 -15.78 1.20 8.30
N GLY A 221 -14.91 0.24 8.61
CA GLY A 221 -13.47 0.50 8.73
C GLY A 221 -12.87 1.04 7.43
N SER A 222 -13.23 0.46 6.29
CA SER A 222 -12.76 0.91 4.97
C SER A 222 -13.31 2.30 4.65
N GLY A 223 -14.60 2.50 4.88
CA GLY A 223 -15.29 3.77 4.65
C GLY A 223 -14.76 4.91 5.51
N LEU A 224 -14.42 4.66 6.78
CA LEU A 224 -13.85 5.68 7.68
C LEU A 224 -12.52 6.25 7.15
N ILE A 225 -11.75 5.45 6.42
CA ILE A 225 -10.47 5.87 5.85
C ILE A 225 -10.65 6.50 4.47
N ILE A 226 -11.49 5.92 3.62
CA ILE A 226 -11.66 6.38 2.23
C ILE A 226 -12.56 7.63 2.15
N ALA A 227 -13.64 7.69 2.95
CA ALA A 227 -14.64 8.74 2.83
C ALA A 227 -14.10 10.18 3.03
N PRO A 228 -13.16 10.46 3.93
CA PRO A 228 -12.56 11.80 4.02
C PRO A 228 -11.86 12.23 2.72
N VAL A 229 -11.18 11.31 2.05
CA VAL A 229 -10.53 11.57 0.75
C VAL A 229 -11.58 11.78 -0.33
N THR A 230 -12.61 10.93 -0.39
CA THR A 230 -13.74 11.11 -1.32
C THR A 230 -14.42 12.45 -1.13
N ALA A 231 -14.74 12.81 0.11
CA ALA A 231 -15.40 14.07 0.43
C ALA A 231 -14.55 15.26 0.03
N ARG A 232 -13.24 15.22 0.33
CA ARG A 232 -12.29 16.24 -0.09
C ARG A 232 -12.26 16.35 -1.62
N ASN A 233 -12.16 15.24 -2.35
CA ASN A 233 -12.13 15.26 -3.81
C ASN A 233 -13.39 15.90 -4.40
N TYR A 234 -14.55 15.57 -3.82
CA TYR A 234 -15.83 16.16 -4.20
C TYR A 234 -15.88 17.67 -3.94
N PHE A 235 -15.48 18.14 -2.75
CA PHE A 235 -15.55 19.56 -2.40
C PHE A 235 -14.52 20.41 -3.14
N VAL A 236 -13.35 19.86 -3.47
CA VAL A 236 -12.28 20.59 -4.15
C VAL A 236 -12.46 20.58 -5.67
N GLY A 237 -12.84 19.45 -6.25
CA GLY A 237 -12.90 19.27 -7.70
C GLY A 237 -14.29 19.28 -8.32
N ALA A 238 -15.35 19.31 -7.52
CA ALA A 238 -16.74 19.11 -7.96
C ALA A 238 -16.96 17.81 -8.78
N ASP A 239 -16.10 16.80 -8.57
CA ASP A 239 -16.14 15.51 -9.26
C ASP A 239 -16.16 14.36 -8.24
N TRP A 240 -16.90 13.29 -8.57
CA TRP A 240 -17.10 12.12 -7.73
C TRP A 240 -15.93 11.14 -7.83
N VAL A 241 -14.75 11.59 -7.39
CA VAL A 241 -13.53 10.78 -7.37
C VAL A 241 -13.36 10.08 -6.03
N LEU A 242 -13.52 8.75 -6.02
CA LEU A 242 -13.49 7.95 -4.78
C LEU A 242 -12.13 8.01 -4.07
N ILE A 243 -11.04 7.75 -4.80
CA ILE A 243 -9.66 7.74 -4.27
C ILE A 243 -8.79 8.68 -5.10
N SER A 244 -8.66 8.38 -6.40
CA SER A 244 -7.84 9.14 -7.33
C SER A 244 -8.42 9.16 -8.75
N SER A 245 -8.15 10.22 -9.51
CA SER A 245 -8.76 10.46 -10.83
C SER A 245 -8.07 9.68 -11.97
N ASN A 246 -6.86 9.16 -11.76
CA ASN A 246 -6.12 8.42 -12.78
C ASN A 246 -6.72 7.05 -13.18
N ALA A 247 -7.76 6.57 -12.50
CA ALA A 247 -8.39 5.28 -12.83
C ALA A 247 -8.91 5.23 -14.27
N GLY A 248 -9.50 6.31 -14.77
CA GLY A 248 -10.06 6.38 -16.13
C GLY A 248 -9.00 6.24 -17.22
N VAL A 249 -7.91 7.04 -17.12
CA VAL A 249 -6.81 6.96 -18.10
C VAL A 249 -6.10 5.60 -18.02
N ASN A 250 -5.90 5.05 -16.82
CA ASN A 250 -5.27 3.74 -16.64
C ASN A 250 -6.13 2.62 -17.25
N PHE A 251 -7.45 2.70 -17.12
CA PHE A 251 -8.36 1.78 -17.78
C PHE A 251 -8.29 1.90 -19.30
N TYR A 252 -8.30 3.13 -19.83
CA TYR A 252 -8.21 3.37 -21.28
C TYR A 252 -6.91 2.85 -21.88
N ILE A 253 -5.75 3.15 -21.28
CA ILE A 253 -4.42 2.74 -21.77
C ILE A 253 -4.34 1.23 -22.01
N GLY A 254 -4.94 0.42 -21.14
CA GLY A 254 -4.88 -1.04 -21.26
C GLY A 254 -5.98 -1.69 -22.08
N ASN A 255 -7.04 -0.96 -22.46
CA ASN A 255 -8.25 -1.56 -23.03
C ASN A 255 -8.75 -0.91 -24.34
N ASN A 256 -8.08 0.13 -24.84
CA ASN A 256 -8.45 0.74 -26.13
C ASN A 256 -7.93 -0.10 -27.32
N PRO A 257 -8.51 0.04 -28.53
CA PRO A 257 -8.10 -0.74 -29.71
C PRO A 257 -6.62 -0.58 -30.07
N ASP A 258 -6.02 0.56 -29.77
CA ASP A 258 -4.62 0.91 -30.03
C ASP A 258 -3.74 0.76 -28.78
N TYR A 259 -4.09 -0.16 -27.85
CA TYR A 259 -3.43 -0.28 -26.55
C TYR A 259 -1.90 -0.43 -26.65
N GLU A 260 -1.40 -1.12 -27.68
CA GLU A 260 0.04 -1.28 -27.93
C GLU A 260 0.74 0.06 -28.12
N GLN A 261 0.06 1.05 -28.72
CA GLN A 261 0.61 2.39 -28.86
C GLN A 261 0.50 3.13 -27.53
N THR A 262 -0.68 3.14 -26.90
CA THR A 262 -0.92 3.94 -25.69
C THR A 262 -0.09 3.48 -24.49
N VAL A 263 0.17 2.18 -24.35
CA VAL A 263 1.01 1.64 -23.26
C VAL A 263 2.50 1.97 -23.45
N ASN A 264 2.91 2.22 -24.69
CA ASN A 264 4.30 2.55 -25.03
C ASN A 264 4.58 4.07 -25.02
N ILE A 265 3.56 4.90 -24.79
CA ILE A 265 3.73 6.35 -24.63
C ILE A 265 4.68 6.62 -23.46
N ARG A 266 5.71 7.44 -23.73
CA ARG A 266 6.68 7.87 -22.71
C ARG A 266 6.24 9.21 -22.10
N PRO A 267 6.67 9.50 -20.86
CA PRO A 267 6.46 10.82 -20.28
C PRO A 267 6.93 11.92 -21.23
N GLY A 268 6.06 12.89 -21.52
CA GLY A 268 6.31 13.95 -22.50
C GLY A 268 5.01 14.47 -23.12
N GLN A 269 5.13 15.16 -24.26
CA GLN A 269 3.99 15.79 -24.93
C GLN A 269 2.87 14.80 -25.26
N GLN A 270 3.19 13.63 -25.80
CA GLN A 270 2.20 12.60 -26.13
C GLN A 270 1.44 12.10 -24.89
N TRP A 271 2.11 12.05 -23.74
CA TRP A 271 1.47 11.68 -22.47
C TRP A 271 0.49 12.76 -22.01
N SER A 272 0.91 14.03 -22.01
CA SER A 272 0.03 15.16 -21.71
C SER A 272 -1.17 15.18 -22.64
N GLU A 273 -0.94 14.94 -23.93
CA GLU A 273 -2.00 14.90 -24.92
C GLU A 273 -3.04 13.80 -24.61
N LEU A 274 -2.59 12.61 -24.21
CA LEU A 274 -3.48 11.51 -23.83
C LEU A 274 -4.28 11.85 -22.57
N VAL A 275 -3.62 12.36 -21.52
CA VAL A 275 -4.25 12.66 -20.23
C VAL A 275 -5.27 13.81 -20.35
N GLU A 276 -4.96 14.83 -21.15
CA GLU A 276 -5.81 16.01 -21.38
C GLU A 276 -6.86 15.78 -22.48
N MET A 277 -6.82 14.65 -23.18
CA MET A 277 -7.75 14.35 -24.27
C MET A 277 -9.23 14.53 -23.87
N PRO A 278 -9.70 14.06 -22.69
CA PRO A 278 -11.10 14.22 -22.30
C PRO A 278 -11.52 15.69 -22.17
N GLU A 279 -10.69 16.52 -21.55
CA GLU A 279 -10.94 17.95 -21.36
C GLU A 279 -10.95 18.67 -22.71
N ARG A 280 -9.95 18.40 -23.56
CA ARG A 280 -9.84 18.98 -24.90
C ARG A 280 -11.02 18.63 -25.82
N VAL A 281 -11.50 17.38 -25.78
CA VAL A 281 -12.67 16.94 -26.55
C VAL A 281 -13.97 17.54 -25.99
N ALA A 282 -14.06 17.70 -24.66
CA ALA A 282 -15.19 18.36 -24.01
C ALA A 282 -15.20 19.89 -24.19
N GLY A 283 -14.08 20.48 -24.61
CA GLY A 283 -13.93 21.92 -24.81
C GLY A 283 -13.85 22.72 -23.52
N ILE A 284 -13.32 22.12 -22.46
CA ILE A 284 -13.11 22.73 -21.14
C ILE A 284 -11.63 22.82 -20.78
#